data_AF-A0A2V9XWF3-F1
#
_entry.id   AF-A0A2V9XWF3-F1
#
_cell.length_a   1.000
_cell.length_b   1.000
_cell.length_c   1.000
_cell.angle_alpha   90.00
_cell.angle_beta   90.00
_cell.angle_gamma   90.00
#
_symmetry.space_group_name_H-M   'P 1'
#
loop_
_entity.id
_entity.type
_entity.pdbx_description
1 polymer ?
#
loop_
_entity_poly.entity_id
_entity_poly.type
_entity_poly.pdbx_seq_one_letter_code
_entity_poly.pdbx_strand_id
1 'polypeptide(L)'
;MANYGSSDHRSLQEKTARELIWTSNRTFQGWTCSQCEWNSPLPTLLSEADARTAYDRLAAAKFREHKCADHLARLEMVQEQDNFTGRIRKLVTQGFKPKDAVELFLQEVELEYRNDPKTLARAKAEGEDFLRRLKTGLI
;
A
#
# COMPACT_ATOMS: atom_id res chain seq x y z
N MET A 1 -46.74 27.12 1.65
CA MET A 1 -46.18 25.95 0.94
C MET A 1 -44.91 26.39 0.24
N ALA A 2 -43.74 26.16 0.84
CA ALA A 2 -42.45 26.56 0.26
C ALA A 2 -41.61 25.30 0.01
N ASN A 3 -41.39 25.01 -1.27
CA ASN A 3 -40.55 23.92 -1.77
C ASN A 3 -39.09 24.20 -1.39
N TYR A 4 -38.52 23.36 -0.53
CA TYR A 4 -37.07 23.33 -0.29
C TYR A 4 -36.42 22.41 -1.31
N GLY A 5 -35.62 23.03 -2.18
CA GLY A 5 -34.94 22.40 -3.30
C GLY A 5 -33.80 21.48 -2.88
N SER A 6 -33.91 20.24 -3.38
CA SER A 6 -32.85 19.38 -3.92
C SER A 6 -31.46 20.02 -3.99
N SER A 7 -30.72 20.03 -2.87
CA SER A 7 -29.33 20.53 -2.82
C SER A 7 -28.33 19.53 -2.22
N ASP A 8 -28.78 18.37 -1.74
CA ASP A 8 -27.92 17.44 -1.00
C ASP A 8 -27.21 16.36 -1.86
N HIS A 9 -27.54 16.24 -3.15
CA HIS A 9 -26.87 15.25 -4.00
C HIS A 9 -25.51 15.68 -4.54
N ARG A 10 -25.17 16.96 -4.46
CA ARG A 10 -23.92 17.50 -5.05
C ARG A 10 -22.70 17.38 -4.14
N SER A 11 -22.87 17.28 -2.82
CA SER A 11 -21.76 17.24 -1.85
C SER A 11 -21.21 15.83 -1.56
N LEU A 12 -21.97 14.78 -1.84
CA LEU A 12 -21.51 13.39 -1.67
C LEU A 12 -20.71 12.88 -2.88
N GLN A 13 -20.86 13.52 -4.04
CA GLN A 13 -20.10 13.18 -5.24
C GLN A 13 -18.67 13.75 -5.22
N GLU A 14 -18.40 14.78 -4.40
CA GLU A 14 -17.05 15.33 -4.17
C GLU A 14 -16.15 14.43 -3.32
N LYS A 15 -16.70 13.49 -2.54
CA LYS A 15 -15.91 12.61 -1.65
C LYS A 15 -15.22 11.42 -2.34
N THR A 16 -15.25 11.33 -3.67
CA THR A 16 -14.65 10.21 -4.43
C THR A 16 -13.80 10.67 -5.63
N ALA A 17 -13.49 11.96 -5.73
CA ALA A 17 -12.59 12.44 -6.77
C ALA A 17 -11.15 11.97 -6.47
N ARG A 18 -10.50 11.34 -7.46
CA ARG A 18 -9.05 11.07 -7.37
C ARG A 18 -8.30 12.40 -7.35
N GLU A 19 -7.30 12.50 -6.49
CA GLU A 19 -6.48 13.70 -6.30
C GLU A 19 -5.05 13.45 -6.75
N LEU A 20 -4.40 14.52 -7.21
CA LEU A 20 -2.99 14.55 -7.57
C LEU A 20 -2.20 15.09 -6.38
N ILE A 21 -1.35 14.26 -5.80
CA ILE A 21 -0.62 14.56 -4.56
C ILE A 21 0.87 14.66 -4.87
N TRP A 22 1.54 15.69 -4.35
CA TRP A 22 3.01 15.74 -4.35
C TRP A 22 3.57 14.86 -3.23
N THR A 23 4.44 13.92 -3.58
CA THR A 23 5.09 13.01 -2.63
C THR A 23 6.61 13.17 -2.74
N SER A 24 7.26 13.43 -1.59
CA SER A 24 8.71 13.51 -1.47
C SER A 24 9.18 12.67 -0.29
N ASN A 25 10.00 11.66 -0.57
CA ASN A 25 10.66 10.82 0.40
C ASN A 25 12.12 10.56 -0.04
N ARG A 26 12.87 9.75 0.71
CA ARG A 26 14.30 9.52 0.45
C ARG A 26 14.59 8.88 -0.91
N THR A 27 13.64 8.15 -1.50
CA THR A 27 13.85 7.36 -2.72
C THR A 27 13.00 7.83 -3.90
N PHE A 28 12.06 8.75 -3.68
CA PHE A 28 11.11 9.22 -4.67
C PHE A 28 10.71 10.67 -4.42
N GLN A 29 10.72 11.46 -5.50
CA GLN A 29 10.09 12.77 -5.55
C GLN A 29 9.25 12.86 -6.82
N GLY A 30 7.98 13.24 -6.69
CA GLY A 30 7.09 13.32 -7.83
C GLY A 30 5.62 13.39 -7.44
N TRP A 31 4.76 13.33 -8.44
CA TRP A 31 3.31 13.35 -8.24
C TRP A 31 2.74 11.94 -8.22
N THR A 32 1.72 11.71 -7.40
CA THR A 32 1.07 10.41 -7.22
C THR A 32 -0.45 10.58 -7.24
N CYS A 33 -1.18 9.55 -7.65
CA CYS A 33 -2.63 9.51 -7.52
C CYS A 33 -3.04 9.08 -6.10
N SER A 34 -4.07 9.70 -5.53
CA SER A 34 -4.60 9.31 -4.21
C SER A 34 -5.32 7.95 -4.18
N GLN A 35 -5.63 7.38 -5.35
CA GLN A 35 -6.49 6.19 -5.48
C GLN A 35 -5.78 4.98 -6.13
N CYS A 36 -4.56 5.12 -6.65
CA CYS A 36 -3.84 4.05 -7.35
C CYS A 36 -2.32 4.28 -7.33
N GLU A 37 -1.52 3.39 -7.92
CA GLU A 37 -0.05 3.52 -7.95
C GLU A 37 0.51 4.39 -9.08
N TRP A 38 -0.38 5.02 -9.85
CA TRP A 38 0.09 5.95 -10.85
C TRP A 38 0.97 7.02 -10.19
N ASN A 39 2.16 7.18 -10.75
CA ASN A 39 3.11 8.18 -10.32
C ASN A 39 3.82 8.81 -11.52
N SER A 40 4.24 10.05 -11.35
CA SER A 40 5.03 10.81 -12.30
C SER A 40 6.25 11.35 -11.56
N PRO A 41 7.41 10.66 -11.61
CA PRO A 41 8.61 11.10 -10.90
C PRO A 41 9.12 12.42 -11.50
N LEU A 42 9.64 13.29 -10.63
CA LEU A 42 10.44 14.43 -11.05
C LEU A 42 11.85 13.92 -11.38
N PRO A 43 12.41 14.21 -12.57
CA PRO A 43 13.77 13.80 -12.90
C PRO A 43 14.78 14.33 -11.89
N THR A 44 15.67 13.46 -11.40
CA THR A 44 16.67 13.77 -10.36
C THR A 44 17.67 14.86 -10.76
N LEU A 45 17.83 15.11 -12.07
CA LEU A 45 18.70 16.14 -12.63
C LEU A 45 18.10 17.56 -12.57
N LEU A 46 16.83 17.68 -12.16
CA LEU A 46 16.04 18.90 -12.24
C LEU A 46 15.45 19.25 -10.86
N SER A 47 16.30 19.23 -9.82
CA SER A 47 15.92 19.49 -8.43
C SER A 47 15.63 20.96 -8.10
N GLU A 48 15.70 21.87 -9.07
CA GLU A 48 15.41 23.29 -8.85
C GLU A 48 13.90 23.56 -8.82
N ALA A 49 13.47 24.54 -8.02
CA ALA A 49 12.06 24.91 -7.85
C ALA A 49 11.36 25.26 -9.18
N ASP A 50 12.12 25.79 -10.14
CA ASP A 50 11.64 26.14 -11.48
C ASP A 50 11.29 24.89 -12.31
N ALA A 51 12.04 23.81 -12.14
CA ALA A 51 11.74 22.55 -12.81
C ALA A 51 10.48 21.87 -12.25
N ARG A 52 10.25 21.95 -10.94
CA ARG A 52 9.00 21.46 -10.35
C ARG A 52 7.78 22.13 -11.00
N THR A 53 7.81 23.46 -11.13
CA THR A 53 6.72 24.26 -11.71
C THR A 53 6.48 23.92 -13.18
N ALA A 54 7.55 23.64 -13.95
CA ALA A 54 7.43 23.22 -15.34
C ALA A 54 6.78 21.83 -15.47
N TYR A 55 7.12 20.91 -14.56
CA TYR A 55 6.63 19.54 -14.59
C TYR A 55 5.25 19.35 -13.94
N ASP A 56 4.79 20.29 -13.11
CA ASP A 56 3.42 20.29 -12.55
C ASP A 56 2.37 20.16 -13.65
N ARG A 57 2.52 20.93 -14.74
CA ARG A 57 1.57 20.90 -15.87
C ARG A 57 1.58 19.56 -16.60
N LEU A 58 2.77 18.98 -16.77
CA LEU A 58 2.93 17.68 -17.42
C LEU A 58 2.33 16.56 -16.56
N ALA A 59 2.60 16.59 -15.25
CA ALA A 59 2.04 15.65 -14.30
C ALA A 59 0.51 15.76 -14.25
N ALA A 60 -0.04 16.98 -14.25
CA ALA A 60 -1.48 17.21 -14.29
C ALA A 60 -2.15 16.70 -15.57
N ALA A 61 -1.50 16.86 -16.74
CA ALA A 61 -2.00 16.32 -18.00
C ALA A 61 -2.05 14.78 -17.96
N LYS A 62 -0.92 14.14 -17.62
CA LYS A 62 -0.84 12.68 -17.48
C LYS A 62 -1.79 12.13 -16.43
N PHE A 63 -2.02 12.87 -15.35
CA PHE A 63 -2.99 12.51 -14.31
C PHE A 63 -4.43 12.50 -14.83
N ARG A 64 -4.80 13.35 -15.79
CA ARG A 64 -6.16 13.29 -16.38
C ARG A 64 -6.30 12.08 -17.29
N GLU A 65 -5.23 11.72 -18.00
CA GLU A 65 -5.21 10.66 -19.00
C GLU A 65 -5.09 9.26 -18.40
N HIS A 66 -4.43 9.10 -17.26
CA HIS A 66 -4.28 7.77 -16.66
C HIS A 66 -5.65 7.20 -16.22
N LYS A 67 -5.80 5.88 -16.29
CA LYS A 67 -6.95 5.16 -15.74
C LYS A 67 -6.52 4.47 -14.47
N CYS A 68 -7.17 4.77 -13.33
CA CYS A 68 -6.78 4.16 -12.05
C CYS A 68 -6.88 2.63 -12.08
N ALA A 69 -7.82 2.08 -12.85
CA ALA A 69 -7.98 0.64 -13.05
C ALA A 69 -6.72 -0.04 -13.61
N ASP A 70 -5.91 0.67 -14.40
CA ASP A 70 -4.67 0.14 -14.98
C ASP A 70 -3.49 0.21 -13.99
N HIS A 71 -3.69 0.86 -12.84
CA HIS A 71 -2.70 1.11 -11.81
C HIS A 71 -3.16 0.59 -10.43
N LEU A 72 -4.04 -0.42 -10.39
CA LEU A 72 -4.56 -1.07 -9.18
C LEU A 72 -3.50 -1.81 -8.36
N ALA A 73 -2.27 -1.79 -8.85
CA ALA A 73 -1.10 -2.41 -8.28
C ALA A 73 -0.87 -2.14 -6.77
N ARG A 74 -1.47 -1.14 -6.09
CA ARG A 74 -1.29 -1.03 -4.61
C ARG A 74 -2.27 -1.82 -3.77
N LEU A 75 -3.47 -2.07 -4.28
CA LEU A 75 -4.39 -2.96 -3.56
C LEU A 75 -3.98 -4.42 -3.78
N GLU A 76 -3.27 -4.71 -4.87
CA GLU A 76 -2.89 -6.06 -5.25
C GLU A 76 -1.37 -6.37 -5.14
N MET A 77 -0.47 -5.38 -5.01
CA MET A 77 0.99 -5.59 -4.80
C MET A 77 1.43 -5.42 -3.34
N VAL A 78 0.49 -5.53 -2.39
CA VAL A 78 0.75 -6.39 -1.21
C VAL A 78 0.60 -7.86 -1.64
N GLN A 79 1.22 -8.20 -2.77
CA GLN A 79 1.73 -9.54 -3.08
C GLN A 79 2.98 -9.83 -2.20
N GLU A 80 2.93 -9.39 -0.93
CA GLU A 80 3.56 -10.10 0.19
C GLU A 80 2.80 -11.41 0.49
N GLN A 81 1.98 -11.89 -0.44
CA GLN A 81 1.32 -13.19 -0.35
C GLN A 81 2.30 -14.37 -0.35
N ASP A 82 3.58 -14.18 -0.70
CA ASP A 82 4.54 -15.28 -0.82
C ASP A 82 5.76 -15.21 0.10
N ASN A 83 5.77 -14.35 1.13
CA ASN A 83 6.87 -14.40 2.11
C ASN A 83 6.43 -14.24 3.57
N PHE A 84 5.45 -15.04 3.99
CA PHE A 84 5.09 -15.22 5.41
C PHE A 84 6.33 -15.55 6.26
N THR A 85 7.17 -16.46 5.77
CA THR A 85 8.47 -16.78 6.39
C THR A 85 9.37 -15.54 6.50
N GLY A 86 9.41 -14.66 5.50
CA GLY A 86 10.17 -13.41 5.53
C GLY A 86 9.67 -12.43 6.57
N ARG A 87 8.35 -12.31 6.76
CA ARG A 87 7.74 -11.49 7.81
C ARG A 87 8.13 -11.99 9.20
N ILE A 88 8.04 -13.30 9.43
CA ILE A 88 8.46 -13.91 10.70
C ILE A 88 9.97 -13.72 10.94
N ARG A 89 10.82 -13.95 9.91
CA ARG A 89 12.27 -13.74 10.02
C ARG A 89 12.64 -12.30 10.34
N LYS A 90 11.92 -11.32 9.78
CA LYS A 90 12.12 -9.90 10.07
C LYS A 90 11.87 -9.60 11.54
N LEU A 91 10.79 -10.12 12.12
CA LEU A 91 10.51 -10.00 13.56
C LEU A 91 11.62 -10.64 14.41
N VAL A 92 12.07 -11.84 14.04
CA VAL A 92 13.19 -12.49 14.75
C VAL A 92 14.47 -11.65 14.68
N THR A 93 14.78 -11.07 13.52
CA THR A 93 15.96 -10.19 13.33
C THR A 93 15.85 -8.91 14.17
N GLN A 94 14.63 -8.45 14.45
CA GLN A 94 14.38 -7.31 15.34
C GLN A 94 14.51 -7.66 16.84
N GLY A 95 14.80 -8.92 17.17
CA GLY A 95 15.03 -9.37 18.55
C GLY A 95 13.85 -10.06 19.21
N PHE A 96 12.72 -10.25 18.49
CA PHE A 96 11.61 -11.04 19.00
C PHE A 96 11.98 -12.53 19.06
N LYS A 97 11.53 -13.22 20.11
CA LYS A 97 11.69 -14.68 20.18
C LYS A 97 10.88 -15.32 19.05
N PRO A 98 11.34 -16.43 18.45
CA PRO A 98 10.65 -17.05 17.31
C PRO A 98 9.17 -17.36 17.54
N LYS A 99 8.78 -17.78 18.76
CA LYS A 99 7.38 -18.03 19.08
C LYS A 99 6.56 -16.74 19.10
N ASP A 100 7.06 -15.71 19.79
CA ASP A 100 6.43 -14.40 19.88
C ASP A 100 6.31 -13.74 18.49
N ALA A 101 7.32 -13.91 17.63
CA ALA A 101 7.31 -13.45 16.25
C ALA A 101 6.21 -14.11 15.41
N VAL A 102 5.99 -15.43 15.58
CA VAL A 102 4.90 -16.14 14.90
C VAL A 102 3.53 -15.68 15.41
N GLU A 103 3.38 -15.49 16.72
CA GLU A 103 2.12 -15.01 17.30
C GLU A 103 1.75 -13.61 16.79
N LEU A 104 2.70 -12.67 16.81
CA LEU A 104 2.51 -11.32 16.27
C LEU A 104 2.18 -11.36 14.78
N PHE A 105 2.89 -12.18 14.00
CA PHE A 105 2.61 -12.38 12.59
C PHE A 105 1.17 -12.89 12.36
N LEU A 106 0.69 -13.85 13.15
CA LEU A 106 -0.68 -14.36 13.00
C LEU A 106 -1.72 -13.27 13.31
N GLN A 107 -1.49 -12.45 14.34
CA GLN A 107 -2.37 -11.32 14.65
C GLN A 107 -2.39 -10.28 13.52
N GLU A 108 -1.24 -9.99 12.90
CA GLU A 108 -1.19 -9.12 11.72
C GLU A 108 -2.01 -9.70 10.56
N VAL A 109 -1.91 -10.99 10.29
CA VAL A 109 -2.69 -11.67 9.23
C VAL A 109 -4.19 -11.66 9.54
N GLU A 110 -4.60 -11.87 10.80
CA GLU A 110 -6.00 -11.80 11.22
C GLU A 110 -6.62 -10.43 10.91
N LEU A 111 -5.88 -9.36 11.20
CA LEU A 111 -6.29 -7.99 10.92
C LEU A 111 -6.28 -7.66 9.42
N GLU A 112 -5.22 -8.04 8.72
CA GLU A 112 -5.02 -7.74 7.29
C GLU A 112 -6.06 -8.44 6.41
N TYR A 113 -6.34 -9.71 6.68
CA TYR A 113 -7.23 -10.55 5.86
C TYR A 113 -8.65 -10.65 6.42
N ARG A 114 -9.02 -9.79 7.38
CA ARG A 114 -10.37 -9.74 7.98
C ARG A 114 -10.88 -11.12 8.44
N ASN A 115 -10.00 -11.91 9.05
CA ASN A 115 -10.28 -13.29 9.46
C ASN A 115 -10.67 -14.27 8.34
N ASP A 116 -10.15 -14.10 7.11
CA ASP A 116 -10.30 -15.11 6.06
C ASP A 116 -9.75 -16.48 6.53
N PRO A 117 -10.60 -17.52 6.68
CA PRO A 117 -10.19 -18.77 7.31
C PRO A 117 -9.14 -19.53 6.49
N LYS A 118 -9.14 -19.38 5.17
CA LYS A 118 -8.19 -20.05 4.28
C LYS A 118 -6.78 -19.46 4.44
N THR A 119 -6.68 -18.14 4.44
CA THR A 119 -5.41 -17.43 4.62
C THR A 119 -4.85 -17.63 6.02
N LEU A 120 -5.70 -17.63 7.05
CA LEU A 120 -5.29 -17.93 8.41
C LEU A 120 -4.78 -19.36 8.59
N ALA A 121 -5.45 -20.35 8.00
CA ALA A 121 -4.97 -21.73 8.04
C ALA A 121 -3.58 -21.86 7.37
N ARG A 122 -3.37 -21.18 6.24
CA ARG A 122 -2.07 -21.14 5.56
C ARG A 122 -0.99 -20.47 6.43
N ALA A 123 -1.30 -19.32 7.02
CA ALA A 123 -0.38 -18.58 7.87
C ALA A 123 0.03 -19.39 9.12
N LYS A 124 -0.92 -20.12 9.73
CA LYS A 124 -0.64 -21.03 10.85
C LYS A 124 0.31 -22.16 10.44
N ALA A 125 0.04 -22.83 9.32
CA ALA A 125 0.90 -23.90 8.82
C ALA A 125 2.33 -23.41 8.52
N GLU A 126 2.46 -22.23 7.92
CA GLU A 126 3.76 -21.60 7.63
C GLU A 126 4.51 -21.20 8.92
N GLY A 127 3.81 -20.65 9.92
CA GLY A 127 4.40 -20.33 11.21
C GLY A 127 4.90 -21.57 11.95
N GLU A 128 4.15 -22.66 11.92
CA GLU A 128 4.57 -23.94 12.50
C GLU A 128 5.77 -24.54 11.75
N ASP A 129 5.75 -24.51 10.42
CA ASP A 129 6.86 -25.00 9.62
C ASP A 129 8.14 -24.18 9.86
N PHE A 130 8.02 -22.85 9.99
CA PHE A 130 9.12 -21.98 10.36
C PHE A 130 9.73 -22.39 11.72
N LEU A 131 8.92 -22.60 12.75
CA LEU A 131 9.41 -23.04 14.06
C LEU A 131 10.09 -24.41 13.98
N ARG A 132 9.55 -25.32 13.17
CA ARG A 132 10.14 -26.65 12.93
C ARG A 132 11.50 -26.55 12.22
N ARG A 133 11.60 -25.74 11.18
CA ARG A 133 12.86 -25.52 10.43
C ARG A 133 13.91 -24.81 11.29
N LEU A 134 13.52 -23.85 12.12
CA LEU A 134 14.41 -23.21 13.09
C LEU A 134 14.96 -24.22 14.10
N LYS A 135 14.11 -25.08 14.65
CA LYS A 135 14.53 -26.11 15.63
C LYS A 135 15.52 -27.12 15.03
N THR A 136 15.46 -27.34 13.72
CA THR A 136 16.33 -28.26 12.98
C THR A 136 17.55 -27.57 12.34
N GLY A 137 17.70 -26.25 12.51
CA GLY A 137 18.84 -25.49 11.98
C GLY A 137 18.83 -25.26 10.47
N LEU A 138 17.66 -25.32 9.83
CA LEU A 138 17.49 -25.23 8.37
C LEU A 138 17.29 -23.78 7.85
N ILE A 139 17.26 -22.78 8.73
CA ILE A 139 17.01 -21.36 8.42
C ILE A 139 17.67 -20.44 9.45
#